data_AF-A0A933PGC0-F1
#
_entry.id   AF-A0A933PGC0-F1
#
_cell.length_a   1.000
_cell.length_b   1.000
_cell.length_c   1.000
_cell.angle_alpha   90.00
_cell.angle_beta   90.00
_cell.angle_gamma   90.00
#
_symmetry.space_group_name_H-M   'P 1'
#
loop_
_entity.id
_entity.type
_entity.pdbx_description
1 polymer ?
#
loop_
_entity_poly.entity_id
_entity_poly.type
_entity_poly.pdbx_seq_one_letter_code
_entity_poly.pdbx_strand_id
1 'polypeptide(L)'
;MTGACGYGRRVEITVRPATRDDVGALHRLRVEAEDWLAARGIEQWGHGEVTRDDVRAQVVDGQWHVGQTDDGEVAGGLRLLWGDEQIWQADHAFAAYVHGLVVGRRFARLGIGERLLAWVHEQARAARAPTVRLDCVEGNAALRSYYARLGFREVGRRDFDGPWFAAVLLERPVPAPDLADDLRLALDVSDRAAHLASAHFEAGVAATPKADGSPVTEADRAVERLHREALSQTRPGDALLGEELGRVGESERVWVLDPIDGTTFFVRGDPNWRVHVALQVRGTTEVAVVTSPALRRCWWATRGGGAFESAWPRADGEARRLEVTTTSALDGAVLDALGDPTKARLPAGTGRPPATPLPLVGLVHGEVDAVLAEGY
;
A
#
# COMPACT_ATOMS: atom_id res chain seq x y z
N MET A 1 18.99 -53.94 -11.72
CA MET A 1 17.72 -53.38 -12.24
C MET A 1 17.02 -52.67 -11.10
N THR A 2 16.28 -51.60 -11.41
CA THR A 2 15.68 -50.55 -10.55
C THR A 2 16.71 -49.60 -9.93
N GLY A 3 16.91 -48.36 -10.37
CA GLY A 3 16.04 -47.45 -11.12
C GLY A 3 16.04 -46.11 -10.39
N ALA A 4 17.14 -45.35 -10.50
CA ALA A 4 17.26 -44.03 -9.88
C ALA A 4 16.39 -43.02 -10.66
N CYS A 5 15.30 -42.58 -10.05
CA CYS A 5 14.49 -41.47 -10.51
C CYS A 5 15.34 -40.20 -10.50
N GLY A 6 15.53 -39.58 -11.67
CA GLY A 6 16.32 -38.35 -11.82
C GLY A 6 15.68 -37.18 -11.09
N TYR A 7 16.38 -36.63 -10.09
CA TYR A 7 16.13 -35.29 -9.59
C TYR A 7 16.40 -34.29 -10.71
N GLY A 8 15.36 -33.61 -11.19
CA GLY A 8 15.51 -32.52 -12.17
C GLY A 8 16.44 -31.44 -11.60
N ARG A 9 17.49 -31.09 -12.36
CA ARG A 9 18.42 -30.00 -12.03
C ARG A 9 17.61 -28.71 -11.82
N ARG A 10 17.52 -28.23 -10.57
CA ARG A 10 17.07 -26.86 -10.28
C ARG A 10 18.22 -25.91 -10.54
N VAL A 11 17.96 -24.85 -11.29
CA VAL A 11 18.91 -23.75 -11.52
C VAL A 11 18.40 -22.57 -10.71
N GLU A 12 19.14 -22.18 -9.68
CA GLU A 12 18.83 -21.00 -8.90
C GLU A 12 19.16 -19.73 -9.67
N ILE A 13 18.40 -18.66 -9.42
CA ILE A 13 18.67 -17.34 -9.98
C ILE A 13 18.55 -16.26 -8.90
N THR A 14 19.40 -15.26 -8.99
CA THR A 14 19.23 -13.99 -8.30
C THR A 14 18.65 -12.97 -9.28
N VAL A 15 17.54 -12.34 -8.90
CA VAL A 15 16.94 -11.27 -9.72
C VAL A 15 17.51 -9.93 -9.28
N ARG A 16 18.01 -9.15 -10.24
CA ARG A 16 18.58 -7.82 -10.00
C ARG A 16 18.22 -6.84 -11.12
N PRO A 17 18.28 -5.52 -10.86
CA PRO A 17 18.21 -4.52 -11.92
C PRO A 17 19.26 -4.82 -13.01
N ALA A 18 18.86 -4.66 -14.26
CA ALA A 18 19.76 -4.80 -15.39
C ALA A 18 20.70 -3.59 -15.46
N THR A 19 21.93 -3.82 -15.89
CA THR A 19 22.92 -2.78 -16.19
C THR A 19 23.15 -2.68 -17.69
N ARG A 20 23.93 -1.68 -18.13
CA ARG A 20 24.29 -1.52 -19.54
C ARG A 20 25.01 -2.74 -20.12
N ASP A 21 25.68 -3.53 -19.29
CA ASP A 21 26.40 -4.73 -19.71
C ASP A 21 25.43 -5.88 -20.05
N ASP A 22 24.23 -5.88 -19.46
CA ASP A 22 23.21 -6.91 -19.70
C ASP A 22 22.45 -6.70 -21.02
N VAL A 23 22.51 -5.51 -21.63
CA VAL A 23 21.77 -5.17 -22.87
C VAL A 23 22.01 -6.18 -23.99
N GLY A 24 23.26 -6.63 -24.16
CA GLY A 24 23.60 -7.64 -25.17
C GLY A 24 22.98 -9.01 -24.88
N ALA A 25 22.88 -9.41 -23.61
CA ALA A 25 22.25 -10.66 -23.22
C ALA A 25 20.72 -10.59 -23.39
N LEU A 26 20.09 -9.52 -22.90
CA LEU A 26 18.64 -9.29 -23.02
C LEU A 26 18.18 -9.25 -24.48
N HIS A 27 18.89 -8.51 -25.34
CA HIS A 27 18.56 -8.44 -26.76
C HIS A 27 18.72 -9.82 -27.43
N ARG A 28 19.76 -10.61 -27.09
CA ARG A 28 19.90 -11.98 -27.61
C ARG A 28 18.75 -12.88 -27.17
N LEU A 29 18.37 -12.86 -25.90
CA LEU A 29 17.23 -13.62 -25.39
C LEU A 29 15.93 -13.30 -26.14
N ARG A 30 15.73 -12.02 -26.44
CA ARG A 30 14.57 -11.53 -27.20
C ARG A 30 14.58 -12.08 -28.63
N VAL A 31 15.69 -11.93 -29.36
CA VAL A 31 15.84 -12.46 -30.74
C VAL A 31 15.65 -13.98 -30.78
N GLU A 32 16.26 -14.73 -29.85
CA GLU A 32 16.06 -16.19 -29.76
C GLU A 32 14.59 -16.58 -29.54
N ALA A 33 13.84 -15.77 -28.80
CA ALA A 33 12.42 -15.99 -28.57
C ALA A 33 11.58 -15.67 -29.82
N GLU A 34 11.89 -14.58 -30.52
CA GLU A 34 11.26 -14.20 -31.80
C GLU A 34 11.43 -15.31 -32.85
N ASP A 35 12.67 -15.79 -33.05
CA ASP A 35 12.98 -16.90 -33.97
C ASP A 35 12.19 -18.17 -33.62
N TRP A 36 12.09 -18.48 -32.32
CA TRP A 36 11.40 -19.68 -31.84
C TRP A 36 9.88 -19.60 -32.02
N LEU A 37 9.29 -18.41 -31.83
CA LEU A 37 7.86 -18.14 -32.04
C LEU A 37 7.53 -18.21 -33.53
N ALA A 38 8.34 -17.56 -34.38
CA ALA A 38 8.19 -17.57 -35.83
C ALA A 38 8.27 -19.00 -36.40
N ALA A 39 9.22 -19.81 -35.94
CA ALA A 39 9.36 -21.22 -36.34
C ALA A 39 8.15 -22.10 -35.97
N ARG A 40 7.26 -21.62 -35.09
CA ARG A 40 6.02 -22.29 -34.68
C ARG A 40 4.76 -21.65 -35.25
N GLY A 41 4.90 -20.60 -36.07
CA GLY A 41 3.76 -19.82 -36.56
C GLY A 41 2.97 -19.15 -35.43
N ILE A 42 3.62 -18.83 -34.31
CA ILE A 42 3.00 -18.10 -33.21
C ILE A 42 3.28 -16.62 -33.43
N GLU A 43 2.24 -15.87 -33.78
CA GLU A 43 2.30 -14.43 -33.93
C GLU A 43 2.19 -13.76 -32.55
N GLN A 44 3.34 -13.31 -32.01
CA GLN A 44 3.37 -12.66 -30.69
C GLN A 44 4.41 -11.54 -30.60
N TRP A 45 5.65 -11.78 -31.02
CA TRP A 45 6.70 -10.76 -31.08
C TRP A 45 7.21 -10.69 -32.51
N GLY A 46 7.17 -9.50 -33.11
CA GLY A 46 7.64 -9.27 -34.47
C GLY A 46 9.16 -9.36 -34.53
N HIS A 47 9.70 -9.98 -35.58
CA HIS A 47 11.14 -10.11 -35.74
C HIS A 47 11.79 -8.73 -35.91
N GLY A 48 12.66 -8.34 -34.98
CA GLY A 48 13.33 -7.04 -34.98
C GLY A 48 12.43 -5.86 -34.59
N GLU A 49 11.26 -6.12 -34.02
CA GLU A 49 10.33 -5.10 -33.52
C GLU A 49 10.96 -4.25 -32.41
N VAL A 50 11.79 -4.87 -31.56
CA VAL A 50 12.52 -4.21 -30.47
C VAL A 50 14.00 -4.24 -30.78
N THR A 51 14.60 -3.07 -31.01
CA THR A 51 16.02 -2.96 -31.33
C THR A 51 16.89 -3.06 -30.07
N ARG A 52 18.20 -3.27 -30.26
CA ARG A 52 19.17 -3.22 -29.16
C ARG A 52 19.21 -1.86 -28.47
N ASP A 53 18.94 -0.78 -29.20
CA ASP A 53 18.92 0.57 -28.64
C ASP A 53 17.63 0.83 -27.84
N ASP A 54 16.50 0.22 -28.21
CA ASP A 54 15.28 0.23 -27.40
C ASP A 54 15.50 -0.49 -26.06
N VAL A 55 16.13 -1.68 -26.10
CA VAL A 55 16.50 -2.41 -24.87
C VAL A 55 17.44 -1.57 -24.01
N ARG A 56 18.43 -0.89 -24.62
CA ARG A 56 19.35 -0.01 -23.91
C ARG A 56 18.62 1.14 -23.23
N ALA A 57 17.70 1.81 -23.92
CA ALA A 57 16.91 2.90 -23.36
C ALA A 57 16.08 2.41 -22.15
N GLN A 58 15.39 1.28 -22.29
CA GLN A 58 14.58 0.69 -21.22
C GLN A 58 15.42 0.24 -20.00
N VAL A 59 16.67 -0.20 -20.21
CA VAL A 59 17.61 -0.50 -19.12
C VAL A 59 18.03 0.79 -18.41
N VAL A 60 18.31 1.86 -19.15
CA VAL A 60 18.66 3.17 -18.58
C VAL A 60 17.50 3.74 -17.76
N ASP A 61 16.27 3.52 -18.19
CA ASP A 61 15.05 3.90 -17.47
C ASP A 61 14.76 3.00 -16.25
N GLY A 62 15.62 2.01 -15.96
CA GLY A 62 15.50 1.13 -14.79
C GLY A 62 14.38 0.09 -14.88
N GLN A 63 13.82 -0.13 -16.07
CA GLN A 63 12.66 -1.01 -16.23
C GLN A 63 13.07 -2.48 -16.25
N TRP A 64 14.21 -2.80 -16.85
CA TRP A 64 14.68 -4.18 -17.00
C TRP A 64 15.30 -4.76 -15.74
N HIS A 65 14.95 -6.01 -15.48
CA HIS A 65 15.52 -6.85 -14.44
C HIS A 65 15.92 -8.19 -15.05
N VAL A 66 17.07 -8.72 -14.61
CA VAL A 66 17.63 -9.99 -15.09
C VAL A 66 17.61 -11.04 -13.99
N GLY A 67 17.25 -12.26 -14.35
CA GLY A 67 17.51 -13.44 -13.53
C GLY A 67 18.88 -14.00 -13.87
N GLN A 68 19.85 -13.80 -12.98
CA GLN A 68 21.22 -14.25 -13.16
C GLN A 68 21.46 -15.55 -12.37
N THR A 69 22.06 -16.54 -13.00
CA THR A 69 22.48 -17.79 -12.35
C THR A 69 23.74 -17.59 -11.51
N ASP A 70 24.07 -18.57 -10.67
CA ASP A 70 25.24 -18.50 -9.77
C ASP A 70 26.58 -18.38 -10.52
N ASP A 71 26.67 -18.91 -11.75
CA ASP A 71 27.83 -18.78 -12.64
C ASP A 71 27.84 -17.44 -13.42
N GLY A 72 26.94 -16.52 -13.09
CA GLY A 72 26.91 -15.16 -13.60
C GLY A 72 26.17 -15.00 -14.92
N GLU A 73 25.44 -16.02 -15.37
CA GLU A 73 24.80 -16.05 -16.66
C GLU A 73 23.36 -15.53 -16.62
N VAL A 74 22.96 -14.74 -17.62
CA VAL A 74 21.58 -14.24 -17.72
C VAL A 74 20.67 -15.36 -18.24
N ALA A 75 19.79 -15.87 -17.37
CA ALA A 75 18.85 -16.94 -17.69
C ALA A 75 17.49 -16.45 -18.19
N GLY A 76 17.13 -15.22 -17.88
CA GLY A 76 15.90 -14.59 -18.31
C GLY A 76 15.87 -13.13 -17.90
N GLY A 77 14.82 -12.43 -18.33
CA GLY A 77 14.57 -11.06 -17.95
C GLY A 77 13.10 -10.69 -18.04
N LEU A 78 12.75 -9.59 -17.38
CA LEU A 78 11.46 -8.93 -17.53
C LEU A 78 11.63 -7.43 -17.32
N ARG A 79 10.62 -6.67 -17.75
CA ARG A 79 10.43 -5.28 -17.37
C ARG A 79 9.38 -5.20 -16.27
N LEU A 80 9.66 -4.39 -15.26
CA LEU A 80 8.72 -4.01 -14.20
C LEU A 80 8.39 -2.52 -14.34
N LEU A 81 7.11 -2.21 -14.50
CA LEU A 81 6.58 -0.85 -14.59
C LEU A 81 5.53 -0.63 -13.49
N TRP A 82 5.28 0.63 -13.15
CA TRP A 82 4.30 1.03 -12.12
C TRP A 82 3.07 1.74 -12.69
N GLY A 83 3.03 1.89 -14.02
CA GLY A 83 1.92 2.40 -14.81
C GLY A 83 2.09 1.96 -16.26
N ASP A 84 0.97 1.70 -16.94
CA ASP A 84 0.95 1.30 -18.34
C ASP A 84 -0.30 1.85 -19.04
N GLU A 85 -0.23 3.11 -19.44
CA GLU A 85 -1.35 3.76 -20.14
C GLU A 85 -1.55 3.23 -21.57
N GLN A 86 -0.52 2.60 -22.16
CA GLN A 86 -0.57 2.15 -23.55
C GLN A 86 -1.46 0.91 -23.69
N ILE A 87 -1.27 -0.08 -22.81
CA ILE A 87 -2.01 -1.34 -22.85
C ILE A 87 -3.19 -1.30 -21.89
N TRP A 88 -2.98 -0.75 -20.68
CA TRP A 88 -4.02 -0.72 -19.66
C TRP A 88 -4.89 0.54 -19.71
N GLN A 89 -4.39 1.72 -20.12
CA GLN A 89 -5.10 3.04 -20.13
C GLN A 89 -5.07 3.80 -18.78
N ALA A 90 -5.40 5.10 -18.83
CA ALA A 90 -5.19 6.08 -17.75
C ALA A 90 -6.14 5.98 -16.54
N ASP A 91 -7.24 5.23 -16.60
CA ASP A 91 -8.20 5.13 -15.49
C ASP A 91 -7.78 4.14 -14.38
N HIS A 92 -6.66 3.43 -14.56
CA HIS A 92 -6.38 2.26 -13.76
C HIS A 92 -5.51 2.52 -12.53
N ALA A 93 -5.89 1.82 -11.46
CA ALA A 93 -5.20 1.78 -10.18
C ALA A 93 -3.72 1.40 -10.32
N PHE A 94 -2.89 2.01 -9.47
CA PHE A 94 -1.50 1.65 -9.21
C PHE A 94 -1.34 0.12 -9.11
N ALA A 95 -0.40 -0.45 -9.88
CA ALA A 95 -0.13 -1.89 -9.93
C ALA A 95 1.31 -2.15 -10.38
N ALA A 96 1.80 -3.37 -10.17
CA ALA A 96 3.07 -3.83 -10.76
C ALA A 96 2.81 -4.44 -12.13
N TYR A 97 3.24 -3.79 -13.21
CA TYR A 97 3.04 -4.22 -14.60
C TYR A 97 4.27 -4.97 -15.11
N VAL A 98 4.07 -6.18 -15.64
CA VAL A 98 5.13 -7.04 -16.18
C VAL A 98 5.08 -7.03 -17.69
N HIS A 99 6.19 -6.61 -18.32
CA HIS A 99 6.36 -6.66 -19.77
C HIS A 99 7.64 -7.39 -20.16
N GLY A 100 7.69 -7.88 -21.40
CA GLY A 100 8.92 -8.44 -21.97
C GLY A 100 9.49 -9.64 -21.20
N LEU A 101 8.65 -10.38 -20.46
CA LEU A 101 9.08 -11.59 -19.77
C LEU A 101 9.65 -12.59 -20.78
N VAL A 102 10.94 -12.88 -20.67
CA VAL A 102 11.67 -13.77 -21.57
C VAL A 102 12.57 -14.71 -20.78
N VAL A 103 12.63 -15.97 -21.18
CA VAL A 103 13.49 -17.00 -20.59
C VAL A 103 14.35 -17.61 -21.69
N GLY A 104 15.66 -17.70 -21.46
CA GLY A 104 16.59 -18.30 -22.40
C GLY A 104 16.24 -19.76 -22.68
N ARG A 105 16.35 -20.17 -23.95
CA ARG A 105 15.86 -21.47 -24.42
C ARG A 105 16.47 -22.65 -23.69
N ARG A 106 17.75 -22.56 -23.32
CA ARG A 106 18.47 -23.58 -22.53
C ARG A 106 17.95 -23.72 -21.09
N PHE A 107 17.29 -22.69 -20.56
CA PHE A 107 16.72 -22.68 -19.22
C PHE A 107 15.20 -22.88 -19.22
N ALA A 108 14.62 -23.14 -20.40
CA ALA A 108 13.20 -23.41 -20.53
C ALA A 108 12.80 -24.61 -19.65
N ARG A 109 11.63 -24.50 -19.00
CA ARG A 109 11.08 -25.51 -18.08
C ARG A 109 11.90 -25.76 -16.80
N LEU A 110 12.88 -24.90 -16.48
CA LEU A 110 13.60 -24.94 -15.20
C LEU A 110 12.99 -24.02 -14.12
N GLY A 111 11.84 -23.41 -14.40
CA GLY A 111 11.12 -22.53 -13.47
C GLY A 111 11.63 -21.08 -13.39
N ILE A 112 12.45 -20.64 -14.35
CA ILE A 112 13.01 -19.27 -14.37
C ILE A 112 11.90 -18.21 -14.43
N GLY A 113 10.91 -18.37 -15.32
CA GLY A 113 9.79 -17.43 -15.44
C GLY A 113 8.95 -17.34 -14.17
N GLU A 114 8.78 -18.46 -13.46
CA GLU A 114 8.02 -18.53 -12.20
C GLU A 114 8.74 -17.77 -11.10
N ARG A 115 10.07 -17.92 -11.01
CA ARG A 115 10.91 -17.16 -10.06
C ARG A 115 10.95 -15.67 -10.37
N LEU A 116 11.04 -15.29 -11.65
CA LEU A 116 10.96 -13.88 -12.06
C LEU A 116 9.60 -13.26 -11.68
N LEU A 117 8.49 -13.96 -11.92
CA LEU A 117 7.15 -13.48 -11.53
C LEU A 117 6.94 -13.48 -10.01
N ALA A 118 7.51 -14.45 -9.28
CA ALA A 118 7.50 -14.45 -7.82
C ALA A 118 8.25 -13.23 -7.27
N TRP A 119 9.41 -12.89 -7.83
CA TRP A 119 10.15 -11.69 -7.48
C TRP A 119 9.33 -10.42 -7.75
N VAL A 120 8.62 -10.32 -8.89
CA VAL A 120 7.71 -9.19 -9.14
C VAL A 120 6.62 -9.11 -8.07
N HIS A 121 6.07 -10.24 -7.64
CA HIS A 121 5.06 -10.26 -6.59
C HIS A 121 5.61 -9.73 -5.25
N GLU A 122 6.86 -10.03 -4.93
CA GLU A 122 7.56 -9.45 -3.78
C GLU A 122 7.77 -7.94 -3.94
N GLN A 123 8.15 -7.47 -5.14
CA GLN A 123 8.26 -6.04 -5.41
C GLN A 123 6.90 -5.33 -5.30
N ALA A 124 5.84 -5.94 -5.83
CA ALA A 124 4.48 -5.41 -5.73
C ALA A 124 4.04 -5.32 -4.27
N ARG A 125 4.33 -6.35 -3.46
CA ARG A 125 4.10 -6.32 -2.01
C ARG A 125 4.92 -5.23 -1.33
N ALA A 126 6.20 -5.08 -1.70
CA ALA A 126 7.09 -4.08 -1.14
C ALA A 126 6.65 -2.64 -1.45
N ALA A 127 6.13 -2.42 -2.65
CA ALA A 127 5.59 -1.15 -3.13
C ALA A 127 4.11 -0.95 -2.81
N ARG A 128 3.45 -1.95 -2.20
CA ARG A 128 2.02 -1.94 -1.84
C ARG A 128 1.08 -1.83 -3.03
N ALA A 129 1.51 -2.30 -4.20
CA ALA A 129 0.61 -2.47 -5.33
C ALA A 129 -0.43 -3.56 -4.96
N PRO A 130 -1.74 -3.28 -5.08
CA PRO A 130 -2.80 -4.24 -4.78
C PRO A 130 -2.80 -5.44 -5.73
N THR A 131 -2.20 -5.30 -6.91
CA THR A 131 -2.19 -6.31 -7.96
C THR A 131 -0.87 -6.32 -8.71
N VAL A 132 -0.48 -7.50 -9.18
CA VAL A 132 0.47 -7.68 -10.30
C VAL A 132 -0.35 -7.85 -11.57
N ARG A 133 0.03 -7.17 -12.64
CA ARG A 133 -0.64 -7.16 -13.93
C ARG A 133 0.31 -7.54 -15.04
N LEU A 134 -0.21 -8.26 -16.03
CA LEU A 134 0.50 -8.61 -17.24
C LEU A 134 -0.49 -8.79 -18.39
N ASP A 135 0.02 -8.77 -19.59
CA ASP A 135 -0.74 -9.03 -20.80
C ASP A 135 -0.10 -10.16 -21.62
N CYS A 136 -0.91 -10.79 -22.46
CA CYS A 136 -0.41 -11.69 -23.49
C CYS A 136 -1.34 -11.77 -24.69
N VAL A 137 -0.81 -12.20 -25.83
CA VAL A 137 -1.58 -12.36 -27.05
C VAL A 137 -2.71 -13.38 -26.86
N GLU A 138 -3.93 -12.99 -27.25
CA GLU A 138 -5.17 -13.74 -27.00
C GLU A 138 -5.12 -15.19 -27.51
N GLY A 139 -4.50 -15.40 -28.67
CA GLY A 139 -4.36 -16.70 -29.32
C GLY A 139 -3.42 -17.68 -28.61
N ASN A 140 -2.60 -17.22 -27.65
CA ASN A 140 -1.61 -18.07 -26.98
C ASN A 140 -2.21 -18.82 -25.76
N ALA A 141 -3.05 -19.82 -26.03
CA ALA A 141 -3.73 -20.62 -24.99
C ALA A 141 -2.76 -21.30 -24.00
N ALA A 142 -1.56 -21.67 -24.45
CA ALA A 142 -0.53 -22.28 -23.60
C ALA A 142 0.01 -21.28 -22.57
N LEU A 143 0.26 -20.04 -22.99
CA LEU A 143 0.74 -18.97 -22.11
C LEU A 143 -0.34 -18.51 -21.13
N ARG A 144 -1.58 -18.39 -21.58
CA ARG A 144 -2.74 -18.13 -20.71
C ARG A 144 -2.89 -19.21 -19.64
N SER A 145 -2.80 -20.48 -20.03
CA SER A 145 -2.83 -21.61 -19.08
C SER A 145 -1.66 -21.60 -18.10
N TYR A 146 -0.48 -21.13 -18.54
CA TYR A 146 0.68 -20.96 -17.66
C TYR A 146 0.43 -19.89 -16.61
N TYR A 147 -0.06 -18.72 -16.98
CA TYR A 147 -0.38 -17.64 -16.03
C TYR A 147 -1.53 -17.99 -15.09
N ALA A 148 -2.57 -18.68 -15.58
CA ALA A 148 -3.68 -19.15 -14.75
C ALA A 148 -3.19 -20.08 -13.62
N ARG A 149 -2.26 -21.01 -13.91
CA ARG A 149 -1.65 -21.86 -12.87
C ARG A 149 -0.84 -21.08 -11.84
N LEU A 150 -0.35 -19.90 -12.19
CA LEU A 150 0.37 -19.00 -11.28
C LEU A 150 -0.57 -18.03 -10.54
N GLY A 151 -1.89 -18.21 -10.66
CA GLY A 151 -2.89 -17.44 -9.92
C GLY A 151 -3.29 -16.13 -10.58
N PHE A 152 -2.94 -15.92 -11.85
CA PHE A 152 -3.46 -14.79 -12.63
C PHE A 152 -4.87 -15.11 -13.15
N ARG A 153 -5.76 -14.13 -13.07
CA ARG A 153 -7.12 -14.17 -13.62
C ARG A 153 -7.23 -13.21 -14.80
N GLU A 154 -7.98 -13.58 -15.81
CA GLU A 154 -8.31 -12.69 -16.93
C GLU A 154 -9.33 -11.64 -16.45
N VAL A 155 -9.06 -10.37 -16.73
CA VAL A 155 -9.89 -9.25 -16.30
C VAL A 155 -10.34 -8.34 -17.43
N GLY A 156 -9.80 -8.56 -18.63
CA GLY A 156 -10.21 -7.80 -19.79
C GLY A 156 -9.48 -8.24 -21.06
N ARG A 157 -9.80 -7.52 -22.12
CA ARG A 157 -9.18 -7.65 -23.43
C ARG A 157 -8.91 -6.26 -23.98
N ARG A 158 -7.77 -6.11 -24.66
CA ARG A 158 -7.37 -4.91 -25.36
C ARG A 158 -7.18 -5.23 -26.82
N ASP A 159 -7.98 -4.59 -27.66
CA ASP A 159 -7.74 -4.54 -29.10
C ASP A 159 -6.87 -3.32 -29.42
N PHE A 160 -5.97 -3.48 -30.39
CA PHE A 160 -5.10 -2.42 -30.86
C PHE A 160 -5.38 -2.16 -32.34
N ASP A 161 -5.28 -0.90 -32.76
CA ASP A 161 -5.34 -0.54 -34.16
C ASP A 161 -3.99 -0.87 -34.85
N GLY A 162 -4.03 -1.37 -36.09
CA GLY A 162 -2.83 -1.66 -36.89
C GLY A 162 -2.31 -3.10 -36.74
N PRO A 163 -0.98 -3.35 -36.82
CA PRO A 163 -0.40 -4.70 -36.88
C PRO A 163 -0.34 -5.44 -35.53
N TRP A 164 -0.93 -4.86 -34.48
CA TRP A 164 -0.86 -5.36 -33.12
C TRP A 164 -2.01 -6.34 -32.83
N PHE A 165 -1.69 -7.46 -32.19
CA PHE A 165 -2.68 -8.49 -31.86
C PHE A 165 -3.49 -8.11 -30.62
N ALA A 166 -4.73 -8.60 -30.55
CA ALA A 166 -5.53 -8.50 -29.34
C ALA A 166 -4.81 -9.12 -28.14
N ALA A 167 -4.72 -8.37 -27.05
CA ALA A 167 -4.13 -8.81 -25.80
C ALA A 167 -5.20 -9.17 -24.77
N VAL A 168 -5.00 -10.26 -24.06
CA VAL A 168 -5.76 -10.58 -22.85
C VAL A 168 -5.04 -9.94 -21.67
N LEU A 169 -5.80 -9.22 -20.86
CA LEU A 169 -5.32 -8.55 -19.66
C LEU A 169 -5.50 -9.49 -18.47
N LEU A 170 -4.42 -9.77 -17.75
CA LEU A 170 -4.44 -10.65 -16.59
C LEU A 170 -3.91 -9.92 -15.35
N GLU A 171 -4.52 -10.21 -14.20
CA GLU A 171 -4.05 -9.71 -12.92
C GLU A 171 -4.00 -10.80 -11.86
N ARG A 172 -3.15 -10.61 -10.87
CA ARG A 172 -3.08 -11.43 -9.67
C ARG A 172 -3.10 -10.51 -8.45
N PRO A 173 -4.02 -10.70 -7.50
CA PRO A 173 -4.04 -9.90 -6.28
C PRO A 173 -2.79 -10.14 -5.45
N VAL A 174 -2.24 -9.07 -4.90
CA VAL A 174 -1.21 -9.10 -3.86
C VAL A 174 -1.94 -9.11 -2.52
N PRO A 175 -1.85 -10.19 -1.73
CA PRO A 175 -2.52 -10.25 -0.44
C PRO A 175 -2.10 -9.07 0.43
N ALA A 176 -3.09 -8.40 1.03
CA ALA A 176 -2.81 -7.41 2.06
C ALA A 176 -2.01 -8.06 3.19
N PRO A 177 -1.12 -7.30 3.88
CA PRO A 177 -0.49 -7.81 5.08
C PRO A 177 -1.55 -8.25 6.09
N ASP A 178 -1.28 -9.34 6.80
CA ASP A 178 -2.10 -9.72 7.96
C ASP A 178 -1.80 -8.73 9.08
N LEU A 179 -2.75 -7.83 9.33
CA LEU A 179 -2.65 -6.75 10.30
C LEU A 179 -3.48 -7.05 11.57
N ALA A 180 -4.01 -8.26 11.73
CA ALA A 180 -4.90 -8.58 12.85
C ALA A 180 -4.21 -8.42 14.21
N ASP A 181 -2.97 -8.91 14.33
CA ASP A 181 -2.18 -8.80 15.57
C ASP A 181 -1.75 -7.36 15.86
N ASP A 182 -1.34 -6.62 14.82
CA ASP A 182 -0.95 -5.21 14.96
C ASP A 182 -2.17 -4.35 15.33
N LEU A 183 -3.34 -4.62 14.74
CA LEU A 183 -4.60 -3.97 15.14
C LEU A 183 -4.97 -4.29 16.59
N ARG A 184 -4.88 -5.56 17.00
CA ARG A 184 -5.14 -5.97 18.39
C ARG A 184 -4.23 -5.24 19.38
N LEU A 185 -2.95 -5.10 19.05
CA LEU A 185 -2.00 -4.37 19.87
C LEU A 185 -2.33 -2.87 19.92
N ALA A 186 -2.58 -2.24 18.76
CA ALA A 186 -2.94 -0.81 18.68
C ALA A 186 -4.16 -0.49 19.56
N LEU A 187 -5.16 -1.37 19.49
CA LEU A 187 -6.39 -1.30 20.26
C LEU A 187 -6.16 -1.47 21.78
N ASP A 188 -5.35 -2.45 22.21
CA ASP A 188 -5.01 -2.65 23.62
C ASP A 188 -4.24 -1.45 24.20
N VAL A 189 -3.22 -0.96 23.49
CA VAL A 189 -2.44 0.18 23.96
C VAL A 189 -3.30 1.46 23.99
N SER A 190 -4.17 1.66 22.98
CA SER A 190 -5.11 2.78 22.97
C SER A 190 -6.07 2.75 24.16
N ASP A 191 -6.59 1.58 24.55
CA ASP A 191 -7.47 1.47 25.72
C ASP A 191 -6.75 1.81 27.03
N ARG A 192 -5.53 1.31 27.22
CA ARG A 192 -4.72 1.62 28.42
C ARG A 192 -4.41 3.12 28.51
N ALA A 193 -4.03 3.72 27.39
CA ALA A 193 -3.80 5.15 27.27
C ALA A 193 -5.05 5.98 27.55
N ALA A 194 -6.18 5.59 26.96
CA ALA A 194 -7.48 6.23 27.17
C ALA A 194 -7.93 6.22 28.64
N HIS A 195 -7.73 5.10 29.35
CA HIS A 195 -8.00 5.02 30.78
C HIS A 195 -7.11 5.97 31.59
N LEU A 196 -5.80 6.00 31.32
CA LEU A 196 -4.87 6.89 32.01
C LEU A 196 -5.19 8.37 31.74
N ALA A 197 -5.42 8.73 30.47
CA ALA A 197 -5.80 10.08 30.07
C ALA A 197 -7.11 10.52 30.74
N SER A 198 -8.11 9.64 30.84
CA SER A 198 -9.39 9.94 31.50
C SER A 198 -9.21 10.25 32.98
N ALA A 199 -8.35 9.50 33.69
CA ALA A 199 -8.06 9.78 35.10
C ALA A 199 -7.41 11.17 35.30
N HIS A 200 -6.53 11.56 34.40
CA HIS A 200 -5.96 12.92 34.42
C HIS A 200 -6.99 14.00 34.08
N PHE A 201 -7.85 13.75 33.09
CA PHE A 201 -8.92 14.67 32.70
C PHE A 201 -9.86 14.96 33.87
N GLU A 202 -10.28 13.92 34.58
CA GLU A 202 -11.14 14.03 35.77
C GLU A 202 -10.47 14.75 36.95
N ALA A 203 -9.14 14.62 37.07
CA ALA A 203 -8.36 15.27 38.12
C ALA A 203 -8.10 16.77 37.87
N GLY A 204 -8.28 17.26 36.64
CA GLY A 204 -8.06 18.67 36.27
C GLY A 204 -6.59 19.09 36.26
N VAL A 205 -5.83 18.63 35.26
CA VAL A 205 -4.39 18.93 35.14
C VAL A 205 -4.13 20.31 34.52
N ALA A 206 -3.18 21.06 35.09
CA ALA A 206 -2.71 22.32 34.53
C ALA A 206 -1.74 22.11 33.35
N ALA A 207 -1.89 22.91 32.29
CA ALA A 207 -0.98 22.90 31.16
C ALA A 207 0.26 23.78 31.34
N THR A 208 1.32 23.39 30.64
CA THR A 208 2.54 24.16 30.42
C THR A 208 2.68 24.44 28.92
N PRO A 209 3.18 25.61 28.48
CA PRO A 209 3.36 25.89 27.05
C PRO A 209 4.60 25.17 26.47
N LYS A 210 4.47 24.61 25.26
CA LYS A 210 5.57 24.16 24.40
C LYS A 210 6.27 25.36 23.75
N ALA A 211 7.38 25.10 23.06
CA ALA A 211 8.17 26.13 22.38
C ALA A 211 7.40 26.87 21.26
N ASP A 212 6.43 26.19 20.64
CA ASP A 212 5.55 26.75 19.61
C ASP A 212 4.27 27.41 20.19
N GLY A 213 4.12 27.43 21.52
CA GLY A 213 2.98 28.01 22.23
C GLY A 213 1.78 27.07 22.40
N SER A 214 1.82 25.84 21.88
CA SER A 214 0.78 24.84 22.14
C SER A 214 0.84 24.34 23.61
N PRO A 215 -0.28 23.95 24.24
CA PRO A 215 -0.27 23.44 25.61
C PRO A 215 0.18 21.98 25.65
N VAL A 216 0.91 21.60 26.70
CA VAL A 216 1.23 20.22 27.09
C VAL A 216 1.00 20.02 28.58
N THR A 217 0.45 18.87 28.97
CA THR A 217 0.19 18.50 30.35
C THR A 217 1.08 17.32 30.80
N GLU A 218 1.09 17.02 32.09
CA GLU A 218 1.70 15.76 32.57
C GLU A 218 0.97 14.53 32.02
N ALA A 219 -0.30 14.66 31.65
CA ALA A 219 -1.07 13.56 31.08
C ALA A 219 -0.52 13.15 29.70
N ASP A 220 -0.15 14.11 28.83
CA ASP A 220 0.45 13.83 27.52
C ASP A 220 1.72 12.98 27.68
N ARG A 221 2.62 13.40 28.57
CA ARG A 221 3.89 12.70 28.83
C ARG A 221 3.67 11.34 29.48
N ALA A 222 2.74 11.22 30.42
CA ALA A 222 2.44 9.97 31.10
C ALA A 222 1.86 8.93 30.13
N VAL A 223 0.94 9.36 29.27
CA VAL A 223 0.33 8.53 28.23
C VAL A 223 1.36 8.13 27.17
N GLU A 224 2.25 9.03 26.73
CA GLU A 224 3.29 8.66 25.77
C GLU A 224 4.28 7.64 26.34
N ARG A 225 4.70 7.80 27.61
CA ARG A 225 5.56 6.82 28.28
C ARG A 225 4.90 5.45 28.34
N LEU A 226 3.60 5.38 28.67
CA LEU A 226 2.84 4.14 28.69
C LEU A 226 2.82 3.48 27.30
N HIS A 227 2.53 4.24 26.24
CA HIS A 227 2.54 3.73 24.88
C HIS A 227 3.91 3.15 24.53
N ARG A 228 4.97 3.90 24.79
CA ARG A 228 6.35 3.48 24.48
C ARG A 228 6.73 2.20 25.20
N GLU A 229 6.42 2.11 26.49
CA GLU A 229 6.70 0.90 27.28
C GLU A 229 5.97 -0.32 26.71
N ALA A 230 4.65 -0.21 26.53
CA ALA A 230 3.83 -1.33 26.06
C ALA A 230 4.21 -1.80 24.65
N LEU A 231 4.49 -0.85 23.75
CA LEU A 231 4.89 -1.13 22.37
C LEU A 231 6.31 -1.71 22.30
N SER A 232 7.28 -1.16 23.03
CA SER A 232 8.64 -1.71 23.06
C SER A 232 8.71 -3.10 23.67
N GLN A 233 7.84 -3.43 24.64
CA GLN A 233 7.74 -4.79 25.18
C GLN A 233 7.21 -5.80 24.15
N THR A 234 6.22 -5.41 23.34
CA THR A 234 5.54 -6.32 22.41
C THR A 234 6.16 -6.35 21.01
N ARG A 235 6.81 -5.24 20.61
CA ARG A 235 7.40 -4.97 19.29
C ARG A 235 8.76 -4.27 19.43
N PRO A 236 9.78 -4.92 20.02
CA PRO A 236 11.08 -4.30 20.27
C PRO A 236 11.86 -3.87 19.00
N GLY A 237 11.48 -4.36 17.82
CA GLY A 237 12.09 -4.00 16.53
C GLY A 237 11.37 -2.88 15.76
N ASP A 238 10.23 -2.41 16.24
CA ASP A 238 9.50 -1.29 15.62
C ASP A 238 10.03 0.05 16.18
N ALA A 239 10.09 1.08 15.34
CA ALA A 239 10.39 2.43 15.77
C ALA A 239 9.15 3.11 16.36
N LEU A 240 9.36 4.13 17.20
CA LEU A 240 8.30 4.89 17.86
C LEU A 240 8.48 6.38 17.54
N LEU A 241 7.40 7.04 17.14
CA LEU A 241 7.33 8.48 16.91
C LEU A 241 6.15 9.03 17.72
N GLY A 242 6.45 9.79 18.77
CA GLY A 242 5.43 10.46 19.57
C GLY A 242 5.56 11.97 19.50
N GLU A 243 4.45 12.67 19.72
CA GLU A 243 4.39 14.13 19.70
C GLU A 243 5.33 14.78 20.75
N GLU A 244 5.40 14.24 21.97
CA GLU A 244 6.11 14.88 23.09
C GLU A 244 7.56 14.43 23.23
N LEU A 245 7.86 13.15 22.98
CA LEU A 245 9.20 12.59 23.19
C LEU A 245 9.92 12.27 21.88
N GLY A 246 9.36 12.63 20.72
CA GLY A 246 10.00 12.56 19.41
C GLY A 246 10.19 11.13 18.89
N ARG A 247 11.22 10.89 18.08
CA ARG A 247 11.50 9.58 17.48
C ARG A 247 12.49 8.76 18.31
N VAL A 248 12.23 7.46 18.44
CA VAL A 248 13.18 6.46 18.95
C VAL A 248 13.21 5.25 18.00
N GLY A 249 14.40 4.75 17.71
CA GLY A 249 14.63 3.59 16.84
C GLY A 249 14.63 3.91 15.33
N GLU A 250 15.27 3.01 14.58
CA GLU A 250 15.35 3.03 13.12
C GLU A 250 14.72 1.75 12.58
N SER A 251 13.54 1.88 11.98
CA SER A 251 12.77 0.77 11.42
C SER A 251 11.84 1.31 10.35
N GLU A 252 11.56 0.48 9.35
CA GLU A 252 10.51 0.75 8.36
C GLU A 252 9.11 0.68 9.00
N ARG A 253 8.96 -0.01 10.13
CA ARG A 253 7.74 -0.08 10.92
C ARG A 253 7.80 0.95 12.05
N VAL A 254 6.87 1.89 12.08
CA VAL A 254 6.87 3.05 12.97
C VAL A 254 5.51 3.20 13.62
N TRP A 255 5.44 3.11 14.95
CA TRP A 255 4.25 3.49 15.68
C TRP A 255 4.21 5.01 15.86
N VAL A 256 3.16 5.65 15.38
CA VAL A 256 2.92 7.08 15.49
C VAL A 256 1.89 7.31 16.59
N LEU A 257 2.24 8.17 17.55
CA LEU A 257 1.53 8.35 18.81
C LEU A 257 1.18 9.83 19.01
N ASP A 258 -0.10 10.08 19.26
CA ASP A 258 -0.60 11.36 19.76
C ASP A 258 -1.29 11.07 21.10
N PRO A 259 -0.61 11.36 22.23
CA PRO A 259 -1.12 11.02 23.54
C PRO A 259 -2.45 11.68 23.88
N ILE A 260 -2.62 12.96 23.50
CA ILE A 260 -3.84 13.74 23.70
C ILE A 260 -4.00 14.73 22.53
N ASP A 261 -4.72 14.30 21.50
CA ASP A 261 -5.14 15.22 20.44
C ASP A 261 -6.19 16.17 21.02
N GLY A 262 -5.99 17.47 20.80
CA GLY A 262 -6.84 18.52 21.35
C GLY A 262 -6.53 18.87 22.81
N THR A 263 -5.25 18.99 23.19
CA THR A 263 -4.82 19.37 24.55
C THR A 263 -5.50 20.66 25.08
N THR A 264 -5.86 21.60 24.18
CA THR A 264 -6.64 22.78 24.56
C THR A 264 -8.05 22.43 25.07
N PHE A 265 -8.72 21.47 24.44
CA PHE A 265 -10.02 20.95 24.92
C PHE A 265 -9.84 20.21 26.24
N PHE A 266 -8.81 19.35 26.32
CA PHE A 266 -8.49 18.58 27.52
C PHE A 266 -8.37 19.46 28.77
N VAL A 267 -7.57 20.53 28.70
CA VAL A 267 -7.31 21.44 29.83
C VAL A 267 -8.55 22.26 30.23
N ARG A 268 -9.47 22.49 29.29
CA ARG A 268 -10.72 23.23 29.53
C ARG A 268 -11.84 22.34 30.08
N GLY A 269 -11.61 21.04 30.26
CA GLY A 269 -12.66 20.09 30.63
C GLY A 269 -13.66 19.84 29.50
N ASP A 270 -13.29 20.13 28.25
CA ASP A 270 -14.12 19.90 27.07
C ASP A 270 -13.94 18.45 26.59
N PRO A 271 -15.01 17.70 26.27
CA PRO A 271 -14.94 16.28 25.95
C PRO A 271 -14.35 15.95 24.56
N ASN A 272 -13.98 16.94 23.74
CA ASN A 272 -13.58 16.74 22.34
C ASN A 272 -12.11 16.34 22.13
N TRP A 273 -11.43 15.84 23.16
CA TRP A 273 -10.06 15.30 23.08
C TRP A 273 -10.05 13.80 22.76
N ARG A 274 -8.89 13.30 22.29
CA ARG A 274 -8.72 11.92 21.81
C ARG A 274 -7.32 11.39 22.08
N VAL A 275 -7.15 10.07 21.98
CA VAL A 275 -5.85 9.38 21.93
C VAL A 275 -5.70 8.77 20.54
N HIS A 276 -4.57 9.00 19.87
CA HIS A 276 -4.28 8.38 18.56
C HIS A 276 -3.11 7.40 18.65
N VAL A 277 -3.31 6.22 18.05
CA VAL A 277 -2.29 5.19 17.86
C VAL A 277 -2.34 4.73 16.42
N ALA A 278 -1.25 4.87 15.69
CA ALA A 278 -1.15 4.39 14.32
C ALA A 278 0.13 3.58 14.10
N LEU A 279 0.09 2.65 13.15
CA LEU A 279 1.27 1.95 12.65
C LEU A 279 1.50 2.37 11.21
N GLN A 280 2.65 2.97 10.93
CA GLN A 280 3.15 3.17 9.58
C GLN A 280 4.15 2.08 9.23
N VAL A 281 4.09 1.57 8.00
CA VAL A 281 5.13 0.70 7.46
C VAL A 281 5.60 1.31 6.14
N ARG A 282 6.90 1.62 6.02
CA ARG A 282 7.48 2.34 4.86
C ARG A 282 6.74 3.64 4.54
N GLY A 283 6.41 4.41 5.57
CA GLY A 283 5.72 5.71 5.44
C GLY A 283 4.22 5.63 5.12
N THR A 284 3.63 4.44 4.97
CA THR A 284 2.19 4.31 4.73
C THR A 284 1.48 3.82 5.99
N THR A 285 0.40 4.48 6.42
CA THR A 285 -0.40 4.09 7.60
C THR A 285 -1.15 2.78 7.36
N GLU A 286 -0.75 1.69 8.02
CA GLU A 286 -1.34 0.35 7.96
C GLU A 286 -2.53 0.18 8.89
N VAL A 287 -2.40 0.73 10.10
CA VAL A 287 -3.34 0.59 11.22
C VAL A 287 -3.50 1.97 11.82
N ALA A 288 -4.73 2.34 12.15
CA ALA A 288 -5.02 3.54 12.92
C ALA A 288 -6.13 3.23 13.93
N VAL A 289 -5.97 3.73 15.15
CA VAL A 289 -6.95 3.67 16.23
C VAL A 289 -7.06 5.08 16.83
N VAL A 290 -8.29 5.56 16.94
CA VAL A 290 -8.64 6.83 17.58
C VAL A 290 -9.64 6.52 18.67
N THR A 291 -9.32 6.85 19.90
CA THR A 291 -10.23 6.67 21.03
C THR A 291 -10.58 8.02 21.62
N SER A 292 -11.87 8.33 21.73
CA SER A 292 -12.37 9.51 22.44
C SER A 292 -13.13 9.05 23.69
N PRO A 293 -12.47 9.05 24.86
CA PRO A 293 -13.03 8.48 26.09
C PRO A 293 -14.28 9.23 26.57
N ALA A 294 -14.21 10.57 26.58
CA ALA A 294 -15.30 11.41 27.07
C ALA A 294 -16.56 11.31 26.18
N LEU A 295 -16.39 11.04 24.88
CA LEU A 295 -17.49 10.78 23.94
C LEU A 295 -17.92 9.31 23.90
N ARG A 296 -17.22 8.44 24.62
CA ARG A 296 -17.48 6.99 24.66
C ARG A 296 -17.43 6.36 23.26
N ARG A 297 -16.43 6.72 22.46
CA ARG A 297 -16.26 6.24 21.09
C ARG A 297 -14.83 5.77 20.82
N CYS A 298 -14.72 4.77 19.98
CA CYS A 298 -13.46 4.28 19.43
C CYS A 298 -13.65 3.99 17.94
N TRP A 299 -12.72 4.47 17.12
CA TRP A 299 -12.65 4.25 15.69
C TRP A 299 -11.35 3.54 15.35
N TRP A 300 -11.38 2.62 14.40
CA TRP A 300 -10.16 2.00 13.89
C TRP A 300 -10.26 1.63 12.42
N ALA A 301 -9.10 1.46 11.79
CA ALA A 301 -9.01 1.00 10.42
C ALA A 301 -7.73 0.20 10.20
N THR A 302 -7.77 -0.70 9.22
CA THR A 302 -6.57 -1.32 8.64
C THR A 302 -6.60 -1.19 7.12
N ARG A 303 -5.42 -1.13 6.49
CA ARG A 303 -5.38 -1.06 5.03
C ARG A 303 -5.98 -2.35 4.43
N GLY A 304 -6.98 -2.17 3.57
CA GLY A 304 -7.70 -3.28 2.95
C GLY A 304 -8.74 -3.96 3.87
N GLY A 305 -8.74 -3.69 5.18
CA GLY A 305 -9.70 -4.24 6.13
C GLY A 305 -10.93 -3.36 6.37
N GLY A 306 -10.91 -2.11 5.90
CA GLY A 306 -11.98 -1.13 6.12
C GLY A 306 -11.79 -0.33 7.40
N ALA A 307 -12.79 0.47 7.74
CA ALA A 307 -12.84 1.32 8.93
C ALA A 307 -14.11 1.02 9.74
N PHE A 308 -14.02 1.17 11.05
CA PHE A 308 -15.06 0.77 11.99
C PHE A 308 -15.15 1.72 13.18
N GLU A 309 -16.32 1.73 13.81
CA GLU A 309 -16.62 2.45 15.03
C GLU A 309 -17.28 1.53 16.05
N SER A 310 -16.98 1.75 17.33
CA SER A 310 -17.70 1.12 18.45
C SER A 310 -17.81 2.07 19.65
N ALA A 311 -18.57 1.64 20.65
CA ALA A 311 -18.57 2.30 21.95
C ALA A 311 -17.23 2.08 22.68
N TRP A 312 -16.87 3.03 23.55
CA TRP A 312 -15.75 2.90 24.48
C TRP A 312 -16.22 3.07 25.95
N PRO A 313 -15.75 2.26 26.92
CA PRO A 313 -14.89 1.09 26.77
C PRO A 313 -15.49 0.04 25.85
N ARG A 314 -14.63 -0.66 25.11
CA ARG A 314 -15.05 -1.64 24.12
C ARG A 314 -15.63 -2.84 24.86
N ALA A 315 -16.92 -3.10 24.67
CA ALA A 315 -17.61 -4.29 25.17
C ALA A 315 -17.76 -5.29 24.02
N ASP A 316 -18.10 -6.55 24.34
CA ASP A 316 -18.54 -7.53 23.35
C ASP A 316 -19.84 -7.01 22.70
N GLY A 317 -19.69 -6.31 21.57
CA GLY A 317 -20.76 -5.65 20.85
C GLY A 317 -20.37 -5.40 19.39
N GLU A 318 -21.37 -5.20 18.53
CA GLU A 318 -21.15 -5.07 17.09
C GLU A 318 -20.46 -3.74 16.74
N ALA A 319 -19.27 -3.86 16.14
CA ALA A 319 -18.60 -2.75 15.47
C ALA A 319 -19.42 -2.33 14.24
N ARG A 320 -19.68 -1.02 14.10
CA ARG A 320 -20.29 -0.48 12.89
C ARG A 320 -19.21 -0.21 11.86
N ARG A 321 -19.34 -0.77 10.65
CA ARG A 321 -18.48 -0.40 9.52
C ARG A 321 -18.77 1.04 9.08
N LEU A 322 -17.73 1.80 8.82
CA LEU A 322 -17.78 3.18 8.36
C LEU A 322 -17.63 3.24 6.84
N GLU A 323 -18.38 4.15 6.23
CA GLU A 323 -18.36 4.41 4.79
C GLU A 323 -18.48 5.92 4.57
N VAL A 324 -17.66 6.44 3.65
CA VAL A 324 -17.76 7.82 3.19
C VAL A 324 -18.75 7.91 2.04
N THR A 325 -19.21 9.12 1.71
CA THR A 325 -20.07 9.31 0.54
C THR A 325 -19.32 9.01 -0.76
N THR A 326 -20.06 8.69 -1.82
CA THR A 326 -19.52 8.51 -3.18
C THR A 326 -19.65 9.78 -4.03
N THR A 327 -19.92 10.93 -3.40
CA THR A 327 -20.14 12.21 -4.08
C THR A 327 -18.86 12.64 -4.80
N SER A 328 -18.90 12.68 -6.12
CA SER A 328 -17.74 13.00 -6.97
C SER A 328 -17.82 14.37 -7.64
N ALA A 329 -18.85 15.16 -7.32
CA ALA A 329 -19.08 16.49 -7.88
C ALA A 329 -19.30 17.51 -6.75
N LEU A 330 -18.90 18.76 -7.00
CA LEU A 330 -19.01 19.83 -6.01
C LEU A 330 -20.45 20.35 -5.89
N ASP A 331 -21.24 20.28 -6.95
CA ASP A 331 -22.62 20.77 -6.96
C ASP A 331 -23.49 19.95 -6.01
N GLY A 332 -24.12 20.61 -5.04
CA GLY A 332 -24.92 19.95 -4.00
C GLY A 332 -24.12 19.21 -2.91
N ALA A 333 -22.79 19.19 -2.96
CA ALA A 333 -21.96 18.55 -1.93
C ALA A 333 -22.05 19.30 -0.59
N VAL A 334 -22.01 18.57 0.52
CA VAL A 334 -21.94 19.06 1.89
C VAL A 334 -20.48 19.18 2.32
N LEU A 335 -20.04 20.40 2.60
CA LEU A 335 -18.65 20.69 2.94
C LEU A 335 -18.53 21.26 4.35
N ASP A 336 -17.46 20.88 5.05
CA ASP A 336 -17.02 21.53 6.29
C ASP A 336 -15.53 21.91 6.21
N ALA A 337 -15.03 22.64 7.21
CA ALA A 337 -13.63 22.96 7.31
C ALA A 337 -13.14 23.09 8.77
N LEU A 338 -11.85 22.89 8.97
CA LEU A 338 -11.16 23.25 10.19
C LEU A 338 -10.80 24.74 10.16
N GLY A 339 -11.37 25.49 11.11
CA GLY A 339 -11.14 26.93 11.29
C GLY A 339 -12.13 27.83 10.54
N ASP A 340 -12.59 28.88 11.22
CA ASP A 340 -13.57 29.83 10.69
C ASP A 340 -13.15 30.53 9.39
N PRO A 341 -11.88 30.95 9.20
CA PRO A 341 -11.45 31.57 7.94
C PRO A 341 -11.57 30.63 6.75
N THR A 342 -11.37 29.32 6.95
CA THR A 342 -11.52 28.30 5.91
C THR A 342 -12.99 28.06 5.62
N LYS A 343 -13.85 27.97 6.64
CA LYS A 343 -15.31 27.85 6.49
C LYS A 343 -15.90 28.99 5.66
N ALA A 344 -15.43 30.22 5.86
CA ALA A 344 -15.89 31.40 5.13
C ALA A 344 -15.56 31.39 3.62
N ARG A 345 -14.58 30.57 3.20
CA ARG A 345 -14.13 30.45 1.80
C ARG A 345 -14.72 29.26 1.06
N LEU A 346 -15.54 28.45 1.73
CA LEU A 346 -16.17 27.29 1.09
C LEU A 346 -17.09 27.75 -0.07
N PRO A 347 -17.07 27.08 -1.24
CA PRO A 347 -17.78 27.51 -2.45
C PRO A 347 -19.28 27.77 -2.25
N ALA A 348 -19.82 28.76 -2.95
CA ALA A 348 -21.27 28.96 -3.02
C ALA A 348 -21.93 27.78 -3.78
N GLY A 349 -23.17 27.41 -3.40
CA GLY A 349 -23.90 26.28 -4.00
C GLY A 349 -23.65 24.91 -3.34
N THR A 350 -22.80 24.85 -2.31
CA THR A 350 -22.56 23.65 -1.50
C THR A 350 -23.33 23.72 -0.17
N GLY A 351 -23.74 22.57 0.36
CA GLY A 351 -24.37 22.45 1.68
C GLY A 351 -23.37 22.65 2.83
N ARG A 352 -23.87 23.02 4.00
CA ARG A 352 -23.09 23.08 5.25
C ARG A 352 -23.72 22.15 6.28
N PRO A 353 -22.93 21.28 6.94
CA PRO A 353 -23.47 20.48 8.03
C PRO A 353 -23.76 21.36 9.26
N PRO A 354 -24.52 20.86 10.23
CA PRO A 354 -24.60 21.47 11.55
C PRO A 354 -23.20 21.67 12.15
N ALA A 355 -23.01 22.76 12.89
CA ALA A 355 -21.73 23.03 13.54
C ALA A 355 -21.37 21.90 14.52
N THR A 356 -20.20 21.30 14.34
CA THR A 356 -19.68 20.22 15.17
C THR A 356 -18.22 20.50 15.55
N PRO A 357 -17.80 20.13 16.78
CA PRO A 357 -16.37 20.12 17.13
C PRO A 357 -15.60 18.97 16.47
N LEU A 358 -16.28 18.05 15.77
CA LEU A 358 -15.71 16.82 15.19
C LEU A 358 -16.06 16.67 13.70
N PRO A 359 -15.66 17.60 12.83
CA PRO A 359 -16.05 17.56 11.41
C PRO A 359 -15.54 16.32 10.68
N LEU A 360 -14.39 15.77 11.09
CA LEU A 360 -13.87 14.52 10.54
C LEU A 360 -14.74 13.29 10.87
N VAL A 361 -15.51 13.32 11.97
CA VAL A 361 -16.45 12.23 12.31
C VAL A 361 -17.61 12.24 11.32
N GLY A 362 -18.15 13.42 11.00
CA GLY A 362 -19.19 13.56 9.97
C GLY A 362 -18.72 13.05 8.60
N LEU A 363 -17.46 13.28 8.24
CA LEU A 363 -16.86 12.74 7.02
C LEU A 363 -16.87 11.21 7.01
N VAL A 364 -16.35 10.56 8.06
CA VAL A 364 -16.25 9.09 8.10
C VAL A 364 -17.60 8.40 8.36
N HIS A 365 -18.64 9.15 8.73
CA HIS A 365 -20.02 8.67 8.81
C HIS A 365 -20.80 8.86 7.50
N GLY A 366 -20.23 9.53 6.50
CA GLY A 366 -20.90 9.87 5.25
C GLY A 366 -21.96 10.97 5.40
N GLU A 367 -21.87 11.78 6.45
CA GLU A 367 -22.75 12.94 6.70
C GLU A 367 -22.22 14.22 6.03
N VAL A 368 -20.92 14.24 5.74
CA VAL A 368 -20.20 15.32 5.05
C VAL A 368 -19.42 14.71 3.90
N ASP A 369 -19.44 15.37 2.73
CA ASP A 369 -18.76 14.88 1.52
C ASP A 369 -17.26 15.21 1.52
N ALA A 370 -16.87 16.35 2.10
CA ALA A 370 -15.46 16.71 2.27
C ALA A 370 -15.22 17.68 3.44
N VAL A 371 -14.03 17.60 4.03
CA VAL A 371 -13.55 18.52 5.07
C VAL A 371 -12.24 19.15 4.62
N LEU A 372 -12.16 20.48 4.65
CA LEU A 372 -10.94 21.22 4.33
C LEU A 372 -10.18 21.58 5.60
N ALA A 373 -8.86 21.33 5.61
CA ALA A 373 -7.96 21.78 6.66
C ALA A 373 -6.83 22.58 6.04
N GLU A 374 -6.59 23.80 6.52
CA GLU A 374 -5.50 24.66 6.06
C GLU A 374 -4.62 25.07 7.23
N GLY A 375 -3.31 25.18 6.99
CA GLY A 375 -2.36 25.68 7.99
C GLY A 375 -1.97 24.69 9.09
N TYR A 376 -2.10 23.39 8.82
CA TYR A 376 -1.55 22.30 9.64
C TYR A 376 -0.26 21.77 9.04
#